data_AF-A0AA49JD87-F1
#
_entry.id   AF-A0AA49JD87-F1
#
_cell.length_a   1.000
_cell.length_b   1.000
_cell.length_c   1.000
_cell.angle_alpha   90.00
_cell.angle_beta   90.00
_cell.angle_gamma   90.00
#
_symmetry.space_group_name_H-M   'P 1'
#
loop_
_entity.id
_entity.type
_entity.pdbx_description
1 polymer ?
#
loop_
_entity_poly.entity_id
_entity_poly.type
_entity_poly.pdbx_seq_one_letter_code
_entity_poly.pdbx_strand_id
1 'polypeptide(L)'
;MNKNTLQLFLWVIYVATLAISVSGCREPDDLTVTKENPVIINNPAGLDSRIQVTEGDVIVPIKEAPQYTAQGRVEAEPPEDLNYVLMLRAEVDAPQWENQTLQASHVFVQNSLAYVTYNTQGSSFRGGLDVIDVSNRHAPALKSQAIFPNTEFSSVAVNDSMVYLTGAQLDEEELSSPAIIEIIPYSSEGLAEERTTIDLPSYVGTDIKVDDQYIYVTYGSNGGLSVYDIATLELVKQITLDDARSLILSDNDVLVMQGSPARVSVISKTTWEVTRSYATDGADRVGAKSIFDITDDALFIPTGEEGLKILDRQDGTLVEHIALPTLEDINPEDISTNGVSVANDKIFAANGAAGLYVMHNIDGAYQLFGSASFGGSVNYVMSQGNLMFVATGTSGLKIVEILEYDPDNGDYITIGDWDEYGRPNYLCETESAIDADLEARINAQFMKDDDLTLRQSAWFEESALTEILFKEDTDIEITVLSETTHHKNTFGFYTYDPENIPTSSNDLKDMTVVFPNATVTTSGSHLMKGDKVCLSDFKAGSQLGFFLAFKGFVDGEVTTGYRTHYSSRWLNKNRTIKQQNVLLADPENQTLILAYEDIQRPYDDQDFDDGIFLITFSNANAVDWSAFLKLPE
;
A
#
# COMPACT_ATOMS: atom_id res chain seq x y z
N MET A 1 4.04 -61.69 -47.73
CA MET A 1 3.33 -60.59 -48.41
C MET A 1 3.90 -59.27 -47.90
N ASN A 2 4.44 -58.50 -48.85
CA ASN A 2 4.95 -57.11 -48.92
C ASN A 2 5.13 -56.12 -47.72
N LYS A 3 6.32 -55.49 -47.76
CA LYS A 3 6.75 -54.06 -47.63
C LYS A 3 6.44 -53.29 -46.32
N ASN A 4 7.42 -52.90 -45.49
CA ASN A 4 8.38 -51.77 -45.56
C ASN A 4 7.79 -50.33 -45.61
N THR A 5 8.24 -49.54 -44.61
CA THR A 5 8.56 -48.08 -44.58
C THR A 5 7.45 -47.01 -44.64
N LEU A 6 7.41 -46.15 -43.60
CA LEU A 6 7.82 -44.73 -43.58
C LEU A 6 6.86 -43.77 -42.82
N GLN A 7 7.43 -43.05 -41.84
CA GLN A 7 7.17 -41.67 -41.39
C GLN A 7 5.72 -41.14 -41.19
N LEU A 8 5.44 -40.61 -39.98
CA LEU A 8 5.46 -39.15 -39.80
C LEU A 8 5.67 -38.76 -38.33
N PHE A 9 6.67 -37.92 -38.12
CA PHE A 9 6.91 -37.13 -36.92
C PHE A 9 5.76 -36.12 -36.73
N LEU A 10 5.31 -35.93 -35.49
CA LEU A 10 4.91 -34.60 -35.02
C LEU A 10 5.22 -34.51 -33.53
N TRP A 11 6.37 -33.90 -33.25
CA TRP A 11 6.64 -33.27 -31.97
C TRP A 11 5.64 -32.13 -31.80
N VAL A 12 4.79 -32.21 -30.78
CA VAL A 12 4.15 -31.01 -30.24
C VAL A 12 5.06 -30.56 -29.10
N ILE A 13 5.96 -29.63 -29.43
CA ILE A 13 6.63 -28.80 -28.44
C ILE A 13 5.53 -27.89 -27.89
N TYR A 14 5.03 -28.19 -26.69
CA TYR A 14 4.40 -27.16 -25.88
C TYR A 14 5.55 -26.34 -25.30
N VAL A 15 5.82 -25.19 -25.92
CA VAL A 15 6.58 -24.13 -25.27
C VAL A 15 5.63 -23.52 -24.24
N ALA A 16 5.68 -24.04 -23.01
CA ALA A 16 5.20 -23.29 -21.87
C ALA A 16 6.32 -22.29 -21.53
N THR A 17 6.02 -21.00 -21.70
CA THR A 17 6.82 -19.90 -21.15
C THR A 17 6.83 -20.06 -19.63
N LEU A 18 7.94 -20.57 -19.13
CA LEU A 18 8.21 -20.85 -17.72
C LEU A 18 8.53 -19.53 -17.02
N ALA A 19 7.65 -19.08 -16.13
CA ALA A 19 7.88 -17.94 -15.27
C ALA A 19 8.71 -18.40 -14.06
N ILE A 20 10.01 -18.10 -14.08
CA ILE A 20 10.92 -18.50 -13.01
C ILE A 20 11.77 -17.32 -12.57
N SER A 21 11.61 -16.89 -11.31
CA SER A 21 12.60 -16.17 -10.51
C SER A 21 13.47 -17.17 -9.72
N VAL A 22 14.29 -17.94 -10.43
CA VAL A 22 15.40 -18.73 -9.86
C VAL A 22 16.65 -17.97 -10.24
N SER A 23 17.16 -17.19 -9.31
CA SER A 23 18.45 -16.51 -9.45
C SER A 23 19.63 -17.43 -9.11
N GLY A 24 19.40 -18.61 -8.53
CA GLY A 24 20.47 -19.35 -7.85
C GLY A 24 21.07 -20.59 -8.51
N CYS A 25 20.93 -20.81 -9.82
CA CYS A 25 21.79 -21.68 -10.63
C CYS A 25 21.37 -21.59 -12.10
N ARG A 26 21.99 -20.71 -12.88
CA ARG A 26 21.84 -20.69 -14.33
C ARG A 26 23.22 -20.89 -14.94
N GLU A 27 23.42 -22.02 -15.63
CA GLU A 27 24.59 -22.19 -16.49
C GLU A 27 24.42 -21.21 -17.67
N PRO A 28 25.42 -20.37 -17.98
CA PRO A 28 25.40 -19.57 -19.20
C PRO A 28 25.33 -20.52 -20.42
N ASP A 29 24.40 -20.28 -21.34
CA ASP A 29 24.57 -20.80 -22.70
C ASP A 29 25.87 -20.19 -23.27
N ASP A 30 26.58 -20.94 -24.12
CA ASP A 30 27.90 -20.68 -24.73
C ASP A 30 27.94 -19.37 -25.57
N LEU A 31 27.74 -18.23 -24.90
CA LEU A 31 27.61 -16.90 -25.46
C LEU A 31 28.94 -16.15 -25.24
N THR A 32 29.68 -16.00 -26.33
CA THR A 32 30.83 -15.07 -26.35
C THR A 32 30.32 -13.64 -26.36
N VAL A 33 30.52 -12.90 -25.27
CA VAL A 33 30.12 -11.49 -25.14
C VAL A 33 31.37 -10.60 -25.08
N THR A 34 31.39 -9.54 -25.87
CA THR A 34 32.43 -8.51 -25.81
C THR A 34 32.23 -7.63 -24.58
N LYS A 35 33.30 -7.29 -23.87
CA LYS A 35 33.29 -6.35 -22.73
C LYS A 35 32.61 -5.04 -23.10
N GLU A 36 31.42 -4.81 -22.55
CA GLU A 36 30.72 -3.53 -22.65
C GLU A 36 30.87 -2.78 -21.33
N ASN A 37 31.30 -1.52 -21.41
CA ASN A 37 31.30 -0.66 -20.24
C ASN A 37 29.85 -0.31 -19.87
N PRO A 38 29.55 -0.15 -18.57
CA PRO A 38 28.26 0.33 -18.13
C PRO A 38 28.01 1.72 -18.71
N VAL A 39 26.74 2.02 -18.94
CA VAL A 39 26.30 3.35 -19.38
C VAL A 39 25.80 4.09 -18.15
N ILE A 40 26.56 5.09 -17.71
CA ILE A 40 26.25 5.90 -16.52
C ILE A 40 25.70 7.28 -16.94
N ILE A 41 24.60 7.68 -16.32
CA ILE A 41 23.92 8.96 -16.56
C ILE A 41 23.63 9.60 -15.20
N ASN A 42 24.30 10.71 -14.89
CA ASN A 42 24.12 11.46 -13.63
C ASN A 42 23.25 12.72 -13.79
N ASN A 43 22.57 12.91 -14.93
CA ASN A 43 21.84 14.14 -15.26
C ASN A 43 20.33 13.90 -15.53
N PRO A 44 19.40 14.53 -14.77
CA PRO A 44 17.96 14.24 -14.78
C PRO A 44 17.19 14.56 -16.07
N ALA A 45 17.65 15.47 -16.93
CA ALA A 45 16.80 16.00 -18.01
C ALA A 45 16.30 14.94 -19.03
N GLY A 46 16.98 13.80 -19.13
CA GLY A 46 16.55 12.64 -19.92
C GLY A 46 16.01 11.46 -19.10
N LEU A 47 16.09 11.54 -17.77
CA LEU A 47 15.66 10.51 -16.81
C LEU A 47 14.31 10.85 -16.18
N ASP A 48 13.95 12.14 -16.09
CA ASP A 48 12.70 12.63 -15.49
C ASP A 48 11.44 12.01 -16.12
N SER A 49 11.50 11.60 -17.39
CA SER A 49 10.37 10.94 -18.03
C SER A 49 10.06 9.54 -17.47
N ARG A 50 10.98 8.91 -16.72
CA ARG A 50 10.76 7.60 -16.10
C ARG A 50 10.05 7.70 -14.75
N ILE A 51 10.00 8.88 -14.13
CA ILE A 51 9.33 9.06 -12.85
C ILE A 51 7.99 9.77 -13.06
N GLN A 52 6.92 9.07 -12.76
CA GLN A 52 5.55 9.54 -12.87
C GLN A 52 5.05 9.84 -11.46
N VAL A 53 5.10 11.12 -11.07
CA VAL A 53 4.58 11.58 -9.79
C VAL A 53 3.06 11.58 -9.85
N THR A 54 2.44 11.03 -8.81
CA THR A 54 1.00 10.93 -8.71
C THR A 54 0.38 12.30 -8.41
N GLU A 55 -0.64 12.70 -9.18
CA GLU A 55 -1.39 13.92 -8.90
C GLU A 55 -2.42 13.68 -7.78
N GLY A 56 -2.22 14.35 -6.64
CA GLY A 56 -3.12 14.26 -5.48
C GLY A 56 -2.87 13.06 -4.57
N ASP A 57 -3.89 12.69 -3.80
CA ASP A 57 -3.85 11.52 -2.93
C ASP A 57 -4.49 10.33 -3.66
N VAL A 58 -3.66 9.40 -4.13
CA VAL A 58 -4.11 8.13 -4.68
C VAL A 58 -3.88 7.07 -3.63
N ILE A 59 -4.97 6.60 -3.03
CA ILE A 59 -4.96 5.50 -2.08
C ILE A 59 -4.74 4.21 -2.87
N VAL A 60 -3.82 3.38 -2.40
CA VAL A 60 -3.64 2.01 -2.88
C VAL A 60 -4.61 1.14 -2.10
N PRO A 61 -5.66 0.59 -2.73
CA PRO A 61 -6.64 -0.22 -2.03
C PRO A 61 -5.99 -1.48 -1.45
N ILE A 62 -6.33 -1.79 -0.20
CA ILE A 62 -5.99 -3.04 0.44
C ILE A 62 -7.26 -3.89 0.36
N LYS A 63 -7.20 -4.96 -0.44
CA LYS A 63 -8.30 -5.92 -0.54
C LYS A 63 -8.05 -7.02 0.46
N GLU A 64 -9.06 -7.48 1.19
CA GLU A 64 -8.87 -8.65 2.06
C GLU A 64 -8.19 -9.80 1.30
N ALA A 65 -7.20 -10.40 1.94
CA ALA A 65 -6.55 -11.58 1.39
C ALA A 65 -7.58 -12.73 1.42
N PRO A 66 -7.73 -13.54 0.35
CA PRO A 66 -8.73 -14.60 0.31
C PRO A 66 -8.61 -15.55 1.51
N GLN A 67 -9.51 -15.43 2.50
CA GLN A 67 -9.67 -16.38 3.58
C GLN A 67 -10.65 -17.47 3.11
N TYR A 68 -10.16 -18.68 2.84
CA TYR A 68 -11.03 -19.80 2.50
C TYR A 68 -11.65 -20.40 3.76
N THR A 69 -12.89 -20.03 4.08
CA THR A 69 -13.76 -20.87 4.92
C THR A 69 -14.64 -21.76 4.04
N ALA A 70 -15.12 -22.88 4.59
CA ALA A 70 -15.84 -23.93 3.87
C ALA A 70 -17.19 -23.53 3.24
N GLN A 71 -17.53 -22.24 3.16
CA GLN A 71 -18.89 -21.73 2.87
C GLN A 71 -18.97 -20.63 1.78
N GLY A 72 -17.87 -20.26 1.11
CA GLY A 72 -17.90 -19.33 -0.04
C GLY A 72 -17.23 -17.98 0.23
N ARG A 73 -17.13 -17.17 -0.84
CA ARG A 73 -16.51 -15.82 -0.83
C ARG A 73 -17.35 -14.85 -0.01
N VAL A 74 -16.69 -14.05 0.81
CA VAL A 74 -17.21 -12.80 1.38
C VAL A 74 -16.19 -11.74 0.98
N GLU A 75 -16.64 -10.67 0.31
CA GLU A 75 -15.85 -9.43 0.21
C GLU A 75 -15.98 -8.72 1.55
N ALA A 76 -14.87 -8.34 2.16
CA ALA A 76 -14.87 -7.50 3.34
C ALA A 76 -13.83 -6.38 3.19
N GLU A 77 -14.19 -5.25 3.78
CA GLU A 77 -13.48 -3.99 3.81
C GLU A 77 -12.22 -4.06 4.69
N PRO A 78 -11.27 -3.10 4.55
CA PRO A 78 -10.13 -3.00 5.46
C PRO A 78 -10.62 -3.02 6.92
N PRO A 79 -10.08 -3.91 7.77
CA PRO A 79 -10.53 -4.07 9.15
C PRO A 79 -10.62 -2.74 9.90
N GLU A 80 -11.62 -2.59 10.79
CA GLU A 80 -11.85 -1.39 11.62
C GLU A 80 -10.57 -0.89 12.32
N ASP A 81 -9.61 -1.80 12.59
CA ASP A 81 -8.37 -1.55 13.31
C ASP A 81 -7.19 -1.05 12.45
N LEU A 82 -7.32 -0.98 11.11
CA LEU A 82 -6.23 -0.48 10.26
C LEU A 82 -6.09 1.04 10.40
N ASN A 83 -5.13 1.48 11.22
CA ASN A 83 -4.85 2.88 11.48
C ASN A 83 -3.87 3.52 10.48
N TYR A 84 -3.81 3.08 9.23
CA TYR A 84 -3.01 3.74 8.21
C TYR A 84 -3.52 3.43 6.80
N VAL A 85 -3.17 4.29 5.85
CA VAL A 85 -3.40 4.08 4.42
C VAL A 85 -2.09 4.03 3.67
N LEU A 86 -2.10 3.35 2.53
CA LEU A 86 -1.02 3.37 1.57
C LEU A 86 -1.35 4.40 0.49
N MET A 87 -0.53 5.45 0.35
CA MET A 87 -0.69 6.43 -0.71
C MET A 87 0.39 6.25 -1.77
N LEU A 88 -0.01 6.03 -3.02
CA LEU A 88 0.92 6.04 -4.15
C LEU A 88 1.40 7.47 -4.38
N ARG A 89 2.72 7.67 -4.33
CA ARG A 89 3.36 8.98 -4.54
C ARG A 89 4.07 9.08 -5.88
N ALA A 90 4.69 8.00 -6.34
CA ALA A 90 5.27 7.96 -7.66
C ALA A 90 5.42 6.53 -8.19
N GLU A 91 5.45 6.42 -9.50
CA GLU A 91 5.88 5.23 -10.23
C GLU A 91 7.17 5.51 -10.97
N VAL A 92 8.10 4.57 -10.94
CA VAL A 92 9.39 4.67 -11.65
C VAL A 92 9.48 3.53 -12.65
N ASP A 93 9.30 3.84 -13.92
CA ASP A 93 9.39 2.87 -15.03
C ASP A 93 10.76 2.20 -15.00
N ALA A 94 10.85 0.87 -15.17
CA ALA A 94 12.13 0.18 -15.18
C ALA A 94 13.04 0.62 -16.36
N PRO A 95 14.38 0.59 -16.21
CA PRO A 95 15.28 0.91 -17.30
C PRO A 95 15.13 -0.09 -18.45
N GLN A 96 15.43 0.35 -19.66
CA GLN A 96 15.45 -0.49 -20.85
C GLN A 96 16.84 -0.51 -21.49
N TRP A 97 17.24 -1.67 -22.00
CA TRP A 97 18.45 -1.85 -22.78
C TRP A 97 18.19 -2.81 -23.95
N GLU A 98 18.53 -2.40 -25.17
CA GLU A 98 18.32 -3.20 -26.40
C GLU A 98 16.90 -3.81 -26.55
N ASN A 99 15.87 -3.04 -26.21
CA ASN A 99 14.45 -3.45 -26.19
C ASN A 99 14.07 -4.50 -25.12
N GLN A 100 14.94 -4.75 -24.15
CA GLN A 100 14.62 -5.54 -22.95
C GLN A 100 14.40 -4.60 -21.76
N THR A 101 13.28 -4.80 -21.07
CA THR A 101 12.97 -4.11 -19.82
C THR A 101 13.61 -4.86 -18.66
N LEU A 102 14.39 -4.16 -17.84
CA LEU A 102 14.99 -4.74 -16.64
C LEU A 102 13.93 -4.90 -15.54
N GLN A 103 14.22 -5.69 -14.52
CA GLN A 103 13.32 -5.96 -13.40
C GLN A 103 13.93 -5.41 -12.11
N ALA A 104 13.17 -4.59 -11.38
CA ALA A 104 13.61 -4.08 -10.09
C ALA A 104 13.82 -5.25 -9.12
N SER A 105 15.02 -5.35 -8.55
CA SER A 105 15.47 -6.52 -7.79
C SER A 105 15.66 -6.23 -6.31
N HIS A 106 16.13 -5.06 -5.89
CA HIS A 106 16.34 -4.70 -4.48
C HIS A 106 16.33 -3.17 -4.31
N VAL A 107 16.04 -2.71 -3.10
CA VAL A 107 16.06 -1.28 -2.74
C VAL A 107 16.80 -1.10 -1.43
N PHE A 108 17.71 -0.12 -1.37
CA PHE A 108 18.33 0.35 -0.14
C PHE A 108 18.14 1.85 -0.04
N VAL A 109 17.86 2.39 1.16
CA VAL A 109 17.65 3.83 1.36
C VAL A 109 18.60 4.33 2.42
N GLN A 110 19.35 5.37 2.07
CA GLN A 110 20.25 6.07 2.97
C GLN A 110 20.26 7.56 2.61
N ASN A 111 20.28 8.43 3.62
CA ASN A 111 20.36 9.87 3.44
C ASN A 111 19.30 10.45 2.47
N SER A 112 18.07 9.93 2.53
CA SER A 112 16.96 10.28 1.62
C SER A 112 17.22 9.97 0.13
N LEU A 113 18.15 9.06 -0.17
CA LEU A 113 18.36 8.51 -1.50
C LEU A 113 17.96 7.03 -1.51
N ALA A 114 17.10 6.63 -2.43
CA ALA A 114 16.76 5.25 -2.71
C ALA A 114 17.63 4.72 -3.86
N TYR A 115 18.35 3.63 -3.59
CA TYR A 115 19.22 2.91 -4.51
C TYR A 115 18.50 1.65 -4.95
N VAL A 116 18.18 1.54 -6.24
CA VAL A 116 17.33 0.48 -6.78
C VAL A 116 18.15 -0.34 -7.76
N THR A 117 18.36 -1.62 -7.47
CA THR A 117 19.05 -2.51 -8.40
C THR A 117 18.08 -3.16 -9.37
N TYR A 118 18.61 -3.56 -10.51
CA TYR A 118 17.87 -4.25 -11.55
C TYR A 118 18.61 -5.50 -12.03
N ASN A 119 17.83 -6.50 -12.46
CA ASN A 119 18.30 -7.71 -13.12
C ASN A 119 17.44 -8.03 -14.36
N THR A 120 17.70 -9.17 -15.02
CA THR A 120 16.91 -9.62 -16.18
C THR A 120 16.29 -10.99 -15.98
N GLN A 121 15.12 -11.19 -16.59
CA GLN A 121 14.52 -12.50 -16.71
C GLN A 121 15.18 -13.31 -17.84
N GLY A 122 15.50 -14.58 -17.60
CA GLY A 122 16.04 -15.50 -18.61
C GLY A 122 17.54 -15.75 -18.48
N SER A 123 18.19 -16.17 -19.58
CA SER A 123 19.62 -16.55 -19.60
C SER A 123 20.58 -15.40 -19.88
N SER A 124 20.08 -14.20 -20.18
CA SER A 124 20.89 -12.99 -20.29
C SER A 124 21.16 -12.38 -18.92
N PHE A 125 22.35 -11.81 -18.73
CA PHE A 125 22.70 -11.09 -17.50
C PHE A 125 22.79 -9.62 -17.88
N ARG A 126 21.74 -8.87 -17.55
CA ARG A 126 21.74 -7.42 -17.66
C ARG A 126 21.14 -6.83 -16.41
N GLY A 127 21.61 -5.66 -16.05
CA GLY A 127 21.26 -5.06 -14.78
C GLY A 127 21.40 -3.57 -14.81
N GLY A 128 21.14 -2.99 -13.66
CA GLY A 128 21.20 -1.57 -13.50
C GLY A 128 21.15 -1.14 -12.06
N LEU A 129 21.37 0.16 -11.88
CA LEU A 129 21.25 0.86 -10.62
C LEU A 129 20.61 2.21 -10.91
N ASP A 130 19.48 2.50 -10.25
CA ASP A 130 18.94 3.85 -10.15
C ASP A 130 19.24 4.43 -8.77
N VAL A 131 19.50 5.73 -8.72
CA VAL A 131 19.60 6.52 -7.48
C VAL A 131 18.54 7.61 -7.52
N ILE A 132 17.56 7.53 -6.62
CA ILE A 132 16.37 8.39 -6.60
C ILE A 132 16.40 9.22 -5.32
N ASP A 133 16.33 10.54 -5.46
CA ASP A 133 16.12 11.46 -4.34
C ASP A 133 14.65 11.39 -3.89
N VAL A 134 14.45 11.03 -2.63
CA VAL A 134 13.15 10.88 -1.98
C VAL A 134 13.00 11.83 -0.78
N SER A 135 13.87 12.84 -0.68
CA SER A 135 13.81 13.86 0.37
C SER A 135 12.49 14.64 0.36
N ASN A 136 11.92 14.86 -0.84
CA ASN A 136 10.55 15.31 -1.02
C ASN A 136 9.70 14.16 -1.57
N ARG A 137 8.96 13.49 -0.69
CA ARG A 137 8.06 12.39 -1.06
C ARG A 137 6.97 12.74 -2.08
N HIS A 138 6.61 14.02 -2.23
CA HIS A 138 5.65 14.47 -3.23
C HIS A 138 6.30 14.86 -4.56
N ALA A 139 7.63 14.84 -4.64
CA ALA A 139 8.37 15.14 -5.86
C ALA A 139 9.71 14.37 -5.86
N PRO A 140 9.68 13.03 -5.83
CA PRO A 140 10.90 12.25 -5.96
C PRO A 140 11.55 12.49 -7.32
N ALA A 141 12.88 12.37 -7.39
CA ALA A 141 13.64 12.69 -8.60
C ALA A 141 14.75 11.66 -8.88
N LEU A 142 14.83 11.15 -10.10
CA LEU A 142 15.88 10.23 -10.52
C LEU A 142 17.19 11.00 -10.77
N LYS A 143 18.20 10.78 -9.91
CA LYS A 143 19.48 11.51 -9.89
C LYS A 143 20.55 10.85 -10.74
N SER A 144 20.62 9.53 -10.69
CA SER A 144 21.64 8.78 -11.42
C SER A 144 21.07 7.44 -11.88
N GLN A 145 21.54 6.98 -13.03
CA GLN A 145 21.27 5.67 -13.57
C GLN A 145 22.58 5.06 -14.07
N ALA A 146 22.80 3.78 -13.81
CA ALA A 146 23.82 2.98 -14.47
C ALA A 146 23.16 1.73 -15.09
N ILE A 147 23.43 1.44 -16.35
CA ILE A 147 23.02 0.19 -17.03
C ILE A 147 24.24 -0.67 -17.27
N PHE A 148 24.16 -1.95 -16.91
CA PHE A 148 25.23 -2.93 -17.04
C PHE A 148 24.81 -4.00 -18.07
N PRO A 149 25.40 -4.00 -19.27
CA PRO A 149 24.94 -4.87 -20.36
C PRO A 149 25.22 -6.37 -20.17
N ASN A 150 26.16 -6.72 -19.29
CA ASN A 150 26.62 -8.09 -19.04
C ASN A 150 26.59 -8.51 -17.56
N THR A 151 26.05 -7.66 -16.68
CA THR A 151 26.04 -7.88 -15.22
C THR A 151 24.64 -7.62 -14.68
N GLU A 152 24.14 -8.51 -13.83
CA GLU A 152 22.90 -8.33 -13.09
C GLU A 152 23.15 -8.23 -11.59
N PHE A 153 22.28 -7.51 -10.88
CA PHE A 153 22.44 -7.27 -9.43
C PHE A 153 21.26 -7.78 -8.62
N SER A 154 21.56 -8.49 -7.55
CA SER A 154 20.60 -9.05 -6.61
C SER A 154 20.37 -8.16 -5.40
N SER A 155 21.38 -7.36 -5.00
CA SER A 155 21.33 -6.52 -3.81
C SER A 155 22.29 -5.34 -3.91
N VAL A 156 21.99 -4.32 -3.08
CA VAL A 156 22.77 -3.10 -2.92
C VAL A 156 22.89 -2.73 -1.44
N ALA A 157 24.06 -2.26 -1.06
CA ALA A 157 24.35 -1.59 0.19
C ALA A 157 25.14 -0.30 -0.08
N VAL A 158 25.05 0.68 0.80
CA VAL A 158 25.64 2.01 0.59
C VAL A 158 26.30 2.48 1.89
N ASN A 159 27.38 3.24 1.74
CA ASN A 159 27.88 4.16 2.77
C ASN A 159 27.99 5.57 2.18
N ASP A 160 28.47 6.55 2.97
CA ASP A 160 28.49 7.96 2.56
C ASP A 160 29.21 8.27 1.23
N SER A 161 30.06 7.37 0.72
CA SER A 161 30.88 7.62 -0.48
C SER A 161 30.92 6.48 -1.50
N MET A 162 30.34 5.33 -1.19
CA MET A 162 30.44 4.12 -2.01
C MET A 162 29.11 3.39 -2.09
N VAL A 163 28.79 2.91 -3.28
CA VAL A 163 27.72 1.95 -3.54
C VAL A 163 28.35 0.58 -3.75
N TYR A 164 27.85 -0.42 -3.03
CA TYR A 164 28.27 -1.81 -3.07
C TYR A 164 27.14 -2.65 -3.66
N LEU A 165 27.39 -3.30 -4.78
CA LEU A 165 26.44 -4.15 -5.46
C LEU A 165 26.94 -5.59 -5.42
N THR A 166 26.02 -6.55 -5.39
CA THR A 166 26.38 -7.95 -5.60
C THR A 166 25.39 -8.62 -6.53
N GLY A 167 25.87 -9.61 -7.28
CA GLY A 167 25.09 -10.29 -8.30
C GLY A 167 25.97 -11.21 -9.12
N ALA A 168 25.75 -11.23 -10.44
CA ALA A 168 26.51 -12.08 -11.34
C ALA A 168 26.81 -11.40 -12.66
N GLN A 169 27.94 -11.76 -13.26
CA GLN A 169 28.45 -11.23 -14.51
C GLN A 169 28.75 -12.35 -15.49
N LEU A 170 28.34 -12.17 -16.76
CA LEU A 170 28.61 -13.14 -17.82
C LEU A 170 30.09 -13.17 -18.17
N ASP A 171 30.66 -14.38 -17.99
CA ASP A 171 31.92 -14.93 -18.49
C ASP A 171 32.97 -13.88 -18.92
N GLU A 172 33.76 -13.41 -17.95
CA GLU A 172 35.02 -12.71 -18.22
C GLU A 172 36.20 -13.68 -18.03
N GLU A 173 37.19 -13.65 -18.94
CA GLU A 173 38.42 -14.46 -18.85
C GLU A 173 39.20 -14.27 -17.52
N GLU A 174 38.87 -13.24 -16.73
CA GLU A 174 39.54 -12.83 -15.49
C GLU A 174 38.80 -13.26 -14.20
N LEU A 175 37.54 -13.72 -14.27
CA LEU A 175 36.76 -14.14 -13.10
C LEU A 175 36.86 -15.65 -12.87
N SER A 176 36.96 -16.10 -11.62
CA SER A 176 36.95 -17.53 -11.30
C SER A 176 35.55 -18.14 -11.35
N SER A 177 34.52 -17.32 -11.18
CA SER A 177 33.11 -17.68 -11.37
C SER A 177 32.25 -16.43 -11.58
N PRO A 178 30.96 -16.56 -12.00
CA PRO A 178 30.14 -15.39 -12.35
C PRO A 178 29.84 -14.44 -11.19
N ALA A 179 29.85 -14.87 -9.92
CA ALA A 179 29.49 -14.03 -8.79
C ALA A 179 30.51 -12.92 -8.52
N ILE A 180 30.03 -11.71 -8.25
CA ILE A 180 30.90 -10.55 -7.98
C ILE A 180 30.37 -9.65 -6.86
N ILE A 181 31.26 -8.83 -6.31
CA ILE A 181 30.95 -7.53 -5.70
C ILE A 181 31.39 -6.44 -6.68
N GLU A 182 30.54 -5.47 -6.95
CA GLU A 182 30.88 -4.26 -7.71
C GLU A 182 30.82 -3.04 -6.78
N ILE A 183 31.88 -2.23 -6.76
CA ILE A 183 32.02 -1.08 -5.87
C ILE A 183 32.17 0.18 -6.72
N ILE A 184 31.26 1.13 -6.52
CA ILE A 184 31.15 2.35 -7.30
C ILE A 184 31.21 3.56 -6.36
N PRO A 185 32.19 4.46 -6.51
CA PRO A 185 32.18 5.73 -5.80
C PRO A 185 30.93 6.55 -6.14
N TYR A 186 30.32 7.14 -5.11
CA TYR A 186 29.18 8.03 -5.23
C TYR A 186 29.48 9.37 -4.57
N SER A 187 29.06 10.46 -5.21
CA SER A 187 29.25 11.82 -4.72
C SER A 187 28.07 12.71 -5.07
N SER A 188 28.14 14.00 -4.75
CA SER A 188 27.14 14.98 -5.19
C SER A 188 27.01 15.09 -6.72
N GLU A 189 28.02 14.66 -7.47
CA GLU A 189 28.02 14.61 -8.95
C GLU A 189 27.40 13.31 -9.50
N GLY A 190 26.96 12.39 -8.64
CA GLY A 190 26.38 11.10 -9.00
C GLY A 190 27.38 9.93 -8.94
N LEU A 191 27.08 8.87 -9.69
CA LEU A 191 27.89 7.65 -9.79
C LEU A 191 29.16 7.90 -10.60
N ALA A 192 30.31 7.40 -10.14
CA ALA A 192 31.57 7.47 -10.88
C ALA A 192 31.68 6.40 -11.98
N GLU A 193 32.47 6.70 -13.02
CA GLU A 193 32.84 5.76 -14.08
C GLU A 193 33.87 4.72 -13.61
N GLU A 194 34.75 5.12 -12.69
CA GLU A 194 35.72 4.24 -12.05
C GLU A 194 35.01 3.31 -11.07
N ARG A 195 35.35 2.03 -11.12
CA ARG A 195 34.70 0.98 -10.33
C ARG A 195 35.67 -0.14 -9.99
N THR A 196 35.39 -0.86 -8.91
CA THR A 196 36.20 -1.97 -8.43
C THR A 196 35.35 -3.23 -8.34
N THR A 197 35.79 -4.28 -9.02
CA THR A 197 35.13 -5.60 -9.00
C THR A 197 35.93 -6.56 -8.10
N ILE A 198 35.24 -7.28 -7.22
CA ILE A 198 35.81 -8.37 -6.40
C ILE A 198 35.15 -9.68 -6.85
N ASP A 199 35.99 -10.65 -7.19
CA ASP A 199 35.56 -12.00 -7.57
C ASP A 199 35.06 -12.79 -6.34
N LEU A 200 33.92 -13.48 -6.51
CA LEU A 200 33.32 -14.34 -5.49
C LEU A 200 33.25 -15.78 -6.00
N PRO A 201 33.55 -16.79 -5.17
CA PRO A 201 33.64 -18.19 -5.60
C PRO A 201 32.26 -18.88 -5.71
N SER A 202 31.34 -18.34 -6.50
CA SER A 202 29.99 -18.89 -6.74
C SER A 202 29.36 -18.39 -8.05
N TYR A 203 28.16 -18.87 -8.36
CA TYR A 203 27.38 -18.47 -9.54
C TYR A 203 26.70 -17.11 -9.39
N VAL A 204 26.30 -16.72 -8.17
CA VAL A 204 25.63 -15.44 -7.93
C VAL A 204 25.84 -14.94 -6.51
N GLY A 205 26.10 -13.65 -6.36
CA GLY A 205 25.96 -12.92 -5.10
C GLY A 205 24.48 -12.67 -4.79
N THR A 206 24.03 -13.06 -3.60
CA THR A 206 22.60 -13.08 -3.22
C THR A 206 22.20 -11.87 -2.40
N ASP A 207 23.03 -11.42 -1.47
CA ASP A 207 22.78 -10.22 -0.66
C ASP A 207 24.09 -9.59 -0.17
N ILE A 208 24.07 -8.29 0.06
CA ILE A 208 25.22 -7.51 0.53
C ILE A 208 24.77 -6.51 1.60
N LYS A 209 25.58 -6.37 2.65
CA LYS A 209 25.47 -5.33 3.68
C LYS A 209 26.86 -4.80 4.01
N VAL A 210 26.93 -3.57 4.50
CA VAL A 210 28.17 -2.95 4.95
C VAL A 210 27.98 -2.33 6.34
N ASP A 211 29.05 -2.31 7.12
CA ASP A 211 29.18 -1.44 8.29
C ASP A 211 30.49 -0.63 8.20
N ASP A 212 30.87 0.04 9.29
CA ASP A 212 32.06 0.90 9.32
C ASP A 212 33.38 0.15 9.06
N GLN A 213 33.40 -1.19 9.18
CA GLN A 213 34.61 -2.00 9.10
C GLN A 213 34.59 -2.99 7.94
N TYR A 214 33.43 -3.55 7.62
CA TYR A 214 33.36 -4.72 6.76
C TYR A 214 32.28 -4.65 5.69
N ILE A 215 32.56 -5.35 4.58
CA ILE A 215 31.59 -5.72 3.54
C ILE A 215 31.22 -7.18 3.79
N TYR A 216 29.92 -7.43 3.98
CA TYR A 216 29.35 -8.75 4.19
C TYR A 216 28.56 -9.16 2.94
N VAL A 217 28.92 -10.29 2.34
CA VAL A 217 28.24 -10.78 1.14
C VAL A 217 27.87 -12.25 1.28
N THR A 218 26.62 -12.58 0.94
CA THR A 218 26.18 -13.96 0.74
C THR A 218 26.15 -14.30 -0.73
N TYR A 219 26.34 -15.57 -1.05
CA TYR A 219 26.30 -16.09 -2.42
C TYR A 219 25.80 -17.53 -2.45
N GLY A 220 25.26 -17.97 -3.59
CA GLY A 220 24.49 -19.23 -3.74
C GLY A 220 25.31 -20.53 -3.85
N SER A 221 24.61 -21.64 -4.13
CA SER A 221 25.01 -23.06 -4.34
C SER A 221 26.52 -23.38 -4.23
N ASN A 222 26.92 -24.07 -3.15
CA ASN A 222 28.27 -24.14 -2.54
C ASN A 222 28.69 -22.87 -1.76
N GLY A 223 27.70 -22.08 -1.39
CA GLY A 223 27.85 -20.72 -0.90
C GLY A 223 28.33 -20.54 0.53
N GLY A 224 28.24 -19.29 0.97
CA GLY A 224 28.73 -18.88 2.27
C GLY A 224 28.47 -17.41 2.54
N LEU A 225 29.02 -16.97 3.67
CA LEU A 225 29.20 -15.57 4.00
C LEU A 225 30.70 -15.26 3.83
N SER A 226 31.03 -14.32 2.95
CA SER A 226 32.36 -13.71 2.92
C SER A 226 32.32 -12.33 3.56
N VAL A 227 33.39 -12.03 4.28
CA VAL A 227 33.60 -10.78 4.99
C VAL A 227 34.90 -10.18 4.47
N TYR A 228 34.83 -8.97 3.90
CA TYR A 228 35.97 -8.23 3.40
C TYR A 228 36.19 -6.98 4.25
N ASP A 229 37.45 -6.61 4.48
CA ASP A 229 37.77 -5.31 5.09
C ASP A 229 37.37 -4.20 4.12
N ILE A 230 36.60 -3.22 4.59
CA ILE A 230 36.04 -2.19 3.71
C ILE A 230 37.11 -1.21 3.18
N ALA A 231 38.25 -1.09 3.86
CA ALA A 231 39.32 -0.16 3.50
C ALA A 231 40.36 -0.82 2.58
N THR A 232 40.71 -2.09 2.82
CA THR A 232 41.71 -2.81 2.01
C THR A 232 41.10 -3.70 0.94
N LEU A 233 39.80 -4.02 1.04
CA LEU A 233 39.09 -4.99 0.21
C LEU A 233 39.65 -6.43 0.31
N GLU A 234 40.46 -6.71 1.33
CA GLU A 234 41.01 -8.05 1.56
C GLU A 234 39.97 -8.95 2.24
N LEU A 235 39.93 -10.23 1.83
CA LEU A 235 39.08 -11.24 2.47
C LEU A 235 39.54 -11.49 3.91
N VAL A 236 38.69 -11.17 4.87
CA VAL A 236 38.91 -11.36 6.31
C VAL A 236 38.44 -12.75 6.74
N LYS A 237 37.26 -13.15 6.29
CA LYS A 237 36.65 -14.42 6.68
C LYS A 237 35.75 -14.97 5.58
N GLN A 238 35.77 -16.28 5.44
CA GLN A 238 34.78 -17.04 4.68
C GLN A 238 34.15 -18.08 5.61
N ILE A 239 32.82 -18.13 5.62
CA ILE A 239 32.03 -19.06 6.43
C ILE A 239 31.15 -19.85 5.48
N THR A 240 31.29 -21.18 5.48
CA THR A 240 30.51 -22.05 4.61
C THR A 240 29.08 -22.16 5.12
N LEU A 241 28.11 -21.85 4.25
CA LEU A 241 26.68 -21.90 4.54
C LEU A 241 25.95 -22.44 3.31
N ASP A 242 25.10 -23.45 3.51
CA ASP A 242 24.27 -23.99 2.44
C ASP A 242 23.24 -22.94 1.97
N ASP A 243 23.16 -22.69 0.66
CA ASP A 243 22.10 -21.87 0.04
C ASP A 243 21.81 -20.55 0.79
N ALA A 244 22.84 -19.75 1.04
CA ALA A 244 22.73 -18.46 1.70
C ALA A 244 22.02 -17.43 0.80
N ARG A 245 20.88 -16.90 1.26
CA ARG A 245 19.96 -16.08 0.45
C ARG A 245 19.94 -14.60 0.82
N SER A 246 20.05 -14.30 2.10
CA SER A 246 20.06 -12.92 2.60
C SER A 246 20.69 -12.81 3.97
N LEU A 247 21.07 -11.60 4.37
CA LEU A 247 21.66 -11.34 5.67
C LEU A 247 21.16 -10.05 6.32
N ILE A 248 21.17 -10.04 7.66
CA ILE A 248 20.91 -8.85 8.48
C ILE A 248 22.07 -8.68 9.46
N LEU A 249 22.51 -7.43 9.59
CA LEU A 249 23.50 -7.04 10.60
C LEU A 249 22.79 -6.63 11.88
N SER A 250 23.28 -7.14 13.00
CA SER A 250 23.03 -6.60 14.34
C SER A 250 24.33 -6.11 14.94
N ASP A 251 24.28 -5.50 16.13
CA ASP A 251 25.46 -4.97 16.82
C ASP A 251 26.58 -6.01 16.96
N ASN A 252 26.22 -7.24 17.35
CA ASN A 252 27.20 -8.29 17.68
C ASN A 252 27.20 -9.48 16.73
N ASP A 253 26.14 -9.65 15.94
CA ASP A 253 25.92 -10.83 15.12
C ASP A 253 25.56 -10.47 13.66
N VAL A 254 25.87 -11.39 12.75
CA VAL A 254 25.34 -11.46 11.39
C VAL A 254 24.33 -12.60 11.37
N LEU A 255 23.08 -12.30 11.01
CA LEU A 255 22.05 -13.31 10.81
C LEU A 255 21.99 -13.61 9.31
N VAL A 256 21.99 -14.89 8.93
CA VAL A 256 21.95 -15.33 7.54
C VAL A 256 20.79 -16.28 7.33
N MET A 257 19.89 -15.94 6.40
CA MET A 257 18.84 -16.83 5.94
C MET A 257 19.40 -17.81 4.91
N GLN A 258 19.06 -19.08 5.10
CA GLN A 258 19.43 -20.20 4.24
C GLN A 258 18.17 -20.92 3.78
N GLY A 259 18.16 -21.47 2.57
CA GLY A 259 16.97 -22.13 2.02
C GLY A 259 17.00 -23.65 1.92
N SER A 260 18.17 -24.29 1.87
CA SER A 260 18.26 -25.75 1.67
C SER A 260 19.42 -26.36 2.48
N PRO A 261 19.19 -26.78 3.73
CA PRO A 261 17.91 -26.76 4.45
C PRO A 261 17.58 -25.34 4.97
N ALA A 262 16.28 -25.06 5.09
CA ALA A 262 15.81 -23.74 5.47
C ALA A 262 16.04 -23.44 6.96
N ARG A 263 16.83 -22.39 7.22
CA ARG A 263 17.22 -21.97 8.57
C ARG A 263 17.74 -20.55 8.59
N VAL A 264 17.67 -19.89 9.75
CA VAL A 264 18.43 -18.68 10.04
C VAL A 264 19.61 -19.03 10.93
N SER A 265 20.83 -18.78 10.45
CA SER A 265 22.07 -18.95 11.22
C SER A 265 22.49 -17.62 11.84
N VAL A 266 22.79 -17.62 13.14
CA VAL A 266 23.31 -16.45 13.87
C VAL A 266 24.81 -16.61 14.05
N ILE A 267 25.60 -15.68 13.52
CA ILE A 267 27.05 -15.74 13.47
C ILE A 267 27.62 -14.58 14.28
N SER A 268 28.50 -14.86 15.24
CA SER A 268 29.13 -13.77 16.01
C SER A 268 30.14 -13.00 15.15
N LYS A 269 30.05 -11.66 15.14
CA LYS A 269 31.05 -10.78 14.51
C LYS A 269 32.42 -10.85 15.21
N THR A 270 32.49 -11.37 16.44
CA THR A 270 33.76 -11.48 17.20
C THR A 270 34.47 -12.80 16.90
N THR A 271 33.75 -13.92 16.92
CA THR A 271 34.36 -15.25 16.78
C THR A 271 34.24 -15.81 15.37
N TRP A 272 33.32 -15.30 14.56
CA TRP A 272 32.95 -15.83 13.23
C TRP A 272 32.41 -17.26 13.25
N GLU A 273 31.88 -17.69 14.40
CA GLU A 273 31.25 -18.99 14.59
C GLU A 273 29.73 -18.86 14.62
N VAL A 274 29.03 -19.86 14.10
CA VAL A 274 27.59 -19.99 14.25
C VAL A 274 27.28 -20.26 15.73
N THR A 275 26.58 -19.33 16.38
CA THR A 275 26.21 -19.43 17.80
C THR A 275 24.83 -20.03 18.01
N ARG A 276 23.92 -19.81 17.06
CA ARG A 276 22.54 -20.30 17.06
C ARG A 276 22.06 -20.59 15.64
N SER A 277 21.07 -21.46 15.52
CA SER A 277 20.37 -21.75 14.27
C SER A 277 18.90 -21.97 14.57
N TYR A 278 18.02 -21.33 13.81
CA TYR A 278 16.57 -21.50 13.90
C TYR A 278 16.10 -22.23 12.65
N ALA A 279 15.48 -23.40 12.80
CA ALA A 279 14.84 -24.07 11.68
C ALA A 279 13.59 -23.27 11.29
N THR A 280 13.40 -23.02 10.00
CA THR A 280 12.26 -22.22 9.52
C THR A 280 11.22 -23.06 8.80
N ASP A 281 11.64 -24.19 8.21
CA ASP A 281 10.88 -25.01 7.26
C ASP A 281 10.37 -24.20 6.03
N GLY A 282 10.16 -24.84 4.88
CA GLY A 282 9.78 -24.16 3.64
C GLY A 282 10.98 -23.52 2.92
N ALA A 283 10.74 -22.57 2.00
CA ALA A 283 11.78 -21.97 1.14
C ALA A 283 12.58 -23.00 0.31
N ASP A 284 12.01 -24.19 0.05
CA ASP A 284 12.73 -25.35 -0.51
C ASP A 284 13.22 -25.16 -1.96
N ARG A 285 12.68 -24.16 -2.68
CA ARG A 285 13.11 -23.86 -4.04
C ARG A 285 14.52 -23.27 -4.03
N VAL A 286 15.52 -24.12 -4.31
CA VAL A 286 16.95 -23.76 -4.35
C VAL A 286 17.16 -22.48 -5.14
N GLY A 287 17.87 -21.51 -4.53
CA GLY A 287 18.19 -20.26 -5.20
C GLY A 287 17.03 -19.28 -5.38
N ALA A 288 15.86 -19.57 -4.82
CA ALA A 288 14.77 -18.60 -4.74
C ALA A 288 15.12 -17.49 -3.74
N LYS A 289 14.63 -16.28 -4.00
CA LYS A 289 14.85 -15.15 -3.12
C LYS A 289 14.09 -15.37 -1.79
N SER A 290 14.72 -15.03 -0.68
CA SER A 290 14.10 -15.01 0.65
C SER A 290 14.80 -13.93 1.46
N ILE A 291 14.26 -12.72 1.46
CA ILE A 291 14.78 -11.57 2.22
C ILE A 291 13.98 -11.42 3.51
N PHE A 292 14.52 -11.95 4.60
CA PHE A 292 13.91 -11.87 5.92
C PHE A 292 14.09 -10.50 6.57
N ASP A 293 13.31 -10.24 7.61
CA ASP A 293 13.45 -9.06 8.47
C ASP A 293 13.32 -9.46 9.95
N ILE A 294 13.70 -8.57 10.87
CA ILE A 294 13.69 -8.83 12.31
C ILE A 294 13.20 -7.63 13.12
N THR A 295 12.61 -7.92 14.27
CA THR A 295 12.48 -6.97 15.39
C THR A 295 13.34 -7.46 16.56
N ASP A 296 13.26 -6.77 17.70
CA ASP A 296 13.90 -7.25 18.92
C ASP A 296 13.39 -8.63 19.34
N ASP A 297 12.09 -8.88 19.14
CA ASP A 297 11.38 -10.06 19.63
C ASP A 297 11.11 -11.12 18.56
N ALA A 298 11.08 -10.78 17.27
CA ALA A 298 10.63 -11.70 16.22
C ALA A 298 11.55 -11.75 14.98
N LEU A 299 11.50 -12.90 14.29
CA LEU A 299 12.07 -13.13 12.97
C LEU A 299 10.93 -13.31 11.95
N PHE A 300 10.96 -12.55 10.85
CA PHE A 300 9.95 -12.60 9.80
C PHE A 300 10.56 -13.30 8.58
N ILE A 301 10.13 -14.53 8.30
CA ILE A 301 10.78 -15.44 7.36
C ILE A 301 9.92 -15.66 6.11
N PRO A 302 10.34 -15.14 4.94
CA PRO A 302 9.76 -15.50 3.65
C PRO A 302 10.07 -16.97 3.33
N THR A 303 9.04 -17.79 3.27
CA THR A 303 9.15 -19.24 3.06
C THR A 303 8.77 -19.68 1.64
N GLY A 304 8.84 -18.77 0.67
CA GLY A 304 8.53 -19.07 -0.73
C GLY A 304 7.05 -19.40 -0.92
N GLU A 305 6.76 -20.58 -1.45
CA GLU A 305 5.38 -21.04 -1.70
C GLU A 305 4.57 -21.26 -0.42
N GLU A 306 5.21 -21.41 0.74
CA GLU A 306 4.50 -21.57 2.02
C GLU A 306 4.00 -20.23 2.61
N GLY A 307 4.47 -19.08 2.12
CA GLY A 307 4.08 -17.77 2.63
C GLY A 307 5.09 -17.17 3.61
N LEU A 308 4.60 -16.47 4.63
CA LEU A 308 5.42 -15.81 5.65
C LEU A 308 5.27 -16.53 7.00
N LYS A 309 6.39 -16.87 7.63
CA LYS A 309 6.41 -17.37 9.01
C LYS A 309 7.01 -16.34 9.95
N ILE A 310 6.46 -16.25 11.15
CA ILE A 310 6.96 -15.37 12.21
C ILE A 310 7.43 -16.26 13.35
N LEU A 311 8.71 -16.14 13.71
CA LEU A 311 9.33 -16.93 14.78
C LEU A 311 9.73 -16.02 15.94
N ASP A 312 9.67 -16.54 17.16
CA ASP A 312 10.27 -15.90 18.33
C ASP A 312 11.80 -15.85 18.16
N ARG A 313 12.40 -14.68 18.36
CA ARG A 313 13.84 -14.47 18.13
C ARG A 313 14.70 -15.06 19.25
N GLN A 314 14.15 -15.26 20.44
CA GLN A 314 14.88 -15.85 21.56
C GLN A 314 15.13 -17.34 21.34
N ASP A 315 14.11 -18.09 20.95
CA ASP A 315 14.17 -19.57 20.89
C ASP A 315 13.80 -20.19 19.53
N GLY A 316 13.28 -19.42 18.58
CA GLY A 316 12.91 -19.88 17.23
C GLY A 316 11.57 -20.58 17.16
N THR A 317 10.73 -20.50 18.20
CA THR A 317 9.39 -21.07 18.17
C THR A 317 8.51 -20.35 17.15
N LEU A 318 7.66 -21.10 16.43
CA LEU A 318 6.70 -20.51 15.50
C LEU A 318 5.62 -19.74 16.26
N VAL A 319 5.52 -18.45 15.99
CA VAL A 319 4.50 -17.55 16.55
C VAL A 319 3.27 -17.51 15.64
N GLU A 320 3.49 -17.31 14.34
CA GLU A 320 2.40 -17.20 13.35
C GLU A 320 2.84 -17.70 11.96
N HIS A 321 1.90 -18.21 11.17
CA HIS A 321 2.11 -18.60 9.78
C HIS A 321 1.02 -18.01 8.89
N ILE A 322 1.43 -17.08 8.02
CA ILE A 322 0.57 -16.43 7.04
C ILE A 322 0.76 -17.13 5.69
N ALA A 323 -0.20 -17.99 5.33
CA ALA A 323 -0.18 -18.75 4.09
C ALA A 323 -0.55 -17.90 2.87
N LEU A 324 -0.11 -18.33 1.69
CA LEU A 324 -0.47 -17.71 0.40
C LEU A 324 -1.82 -18.22 -0.12
N PRO A 325 -2.53 -17.44 -0.96
CA PRO A 325 -3.82 -17.82 -1.49
C PRO A 325 -3.65 -18.72 -2.73
N THR A 326 -4.68 -19.49 -3.06
CA THR A 326 -4.80 -20.07 -4.40
C THR A 326 -5.60 -19.11 -5.27
N LEU A 327 -5.06 -18.72 -6.42
CA LEU A 327 -5.72 -17.82 -7.37
C LEU A 327 -5.99 -18.57 -8.68
N GLU A 328 -7.26 -18.64 -9.13
CA GLU A 328 -7.69 -19.51 -10.23
C GLU A 328 -7.00 -19.21 -11.58
N ASP A 329 -6.65 -17.94 -11.81
CA ASP A 329 -6.09 -17.45 -13.08
C ASP A 329 -4.58 -17.15 -13.02
N ILE A 330 -3.91 -17.51 -11.93
CA ILE A 330 -2.47 -17.27 -11.72
C ILE A 330 -1.77 -18.62 -11.57
N ASN A 331 -0.62 -18.77 -12.22
CA ASN A 331 0.20 -19.96 -12.02
C ASN A 331 0.69 -20.00 -10.56
N PRO A 332 0.48 -21.09 -9.81
CA PRO A 332 0.94 -21.18 -8.42
C PRO A 332 2.44 -20.91 -8.24
N GLU A 333 3.27 -21.18 -9.25
CA GLU A 333 4.72 -20.90 -9.21
C GLU A 333 5.06 -19.39 -9.17
N ASP A 334 4.12 -18.53 -9.59
CA ASP A 334 4.24 -17.07 -9.56
C ASP A 334 3.81 -16.47 -8.21
N ILE A 335 3.24 -17.30 -7.32
CA ILE A 335 2.78 -16.92 -5.98
C ILE A 335 3.82 -17.40 -4.98
N SER A 336 4.67 -16.48 -4.52
CA SER A 336 5.79 -16.81 -3.64
C SER A 336 6.17 -15.59 -2.79
N THR A 337 6.33 -15.78 -1.48
CA THR A 337 6.82 -14.74 -0.58
C THR A 337 8.33 -14.62 -0.73
N ASN A 338 8.77 -13.57 -1.41
CA ASN A 338 10.18 -13.34 -1.77
C ASN A 338 10.93 -12.45 -0.76
N GLY A 339 10.20 -11.60 -0.05
CA GLY A 339 10.79 -10.65 0.90
C GLY A 339 9.74 -10.05 1.83
N VAL A 340 10.18 -9.63 3.00
CA VAL A 340 9.37 -8.94 4.00
C VAL A 340 10.10 -7.71 4.48
N SER A 341 9.35 -6.68 4.86
CA SER A 341 9.86 -5.46 5.46
C SER A 341 8.96 -5.05 6.62
N VAL A 342 9.56 -4.68 7.74
CA VAL A 342 8.88 -4.27 8.96
C VAL A 342 9.10 -2.77 9.17
N ALA A 343 8.02 -2.03 9.40
CA ALA A 343 8.05 -0.62 9.80
C ALA A 343 7.30 -0.48 11.12
N ASN A 344 8.04 -0.44 12.23
CA ASN A 344 7.48 -0.48 13.59
C ASN A 344 6.60 -1.72 13.80
N ASP A 345 5.30 -1.53 13.95
CA ASP A 345 4.29 -2.55 14.15
C ASP A 345 3.65 -3.03 12.83
N LYS A 346 4.02 -2.45 11.69
CA LYS A 346 3.48 -2.73 10.36
C LYS A 346 4.42 -3.69 9.63
N ILE A 347 3.85 -4.69 8.97
CA ILE A 347 4.63 -5.70 8.26
C ILE A 347 4.10 -5.83 6.84
N PHE A 348 5.02 -5.78 5.89
CA PHE A 348 4.71 -5.81 4.46
C PHE A 348 5.44 -6.99 3.81
N ALA A 349 4.71 -7.89 3.15
CA ALA A 349 5.30 -9.07 2.52
C ALA A 349 5.06 -9.08 1.01
N ALA A 350 6.13 -9.25 0.24
CA ALA A 350 6.14 -9.27 -1.21
C ALA A 350 5.84 -10.69 -1.73
N ASN A 351 4.62 -10.92 -2.21
CA ASN A 351 4.08 -12.26 -2.50
C ASN A 351 3.95 -12.58 -3.99
N GLY A 352 4.79 -11.95 -4.82
CA GLY A 352 4.77 -12.15 -6.26
C GLY A 352 3.42 -11.73 -6.86
N ALA A 353 2.80 -12.62 -7.62
CA ALA A 353 1.52 -12.38 -8.26
C ALA A 353 0.34 -12.22 -7.27
N ALA A 354 0.49 -12.61 -6.01
CA ALA A 354 -0.52 -12.40 -4.97
C ALA A 354 -0.51 -10.97 -4.38
N GLY A 355 0.41 -10.09 -4.82
CA GLY A 355 0.49 -8.70 -4.39
C GLY A 355 1.31 -8.50 -3.12
N LEU A 356 1.08 -7.37 -2.44
CA LEU A 356 1.75 -7.00 -1.20
C LEU A 356 0.83 -7.28 -0.02
N TYR A 357 1.16 -8.24 0.84
CA TYR A 357 0.42 -8.40 2.10
C TYR A 357 0.70 -7.25 3.03
N VAL A 358 -0.37 -6.75 3.67
CA VAL A 358 -0.37 -5.67 4.64
C VAL A 358 -0.82 -6.24 5.97
N MET A 359 0.04 -6.15 6.97
CA MET A 359 -0.18 -6.76 8.28
C MET A 359 0.18 -5.78 9.40
N HIS A 360 -0.33 -6.04 10.60
CA HIS A 360 -0.06 -5.26 11.81
C HIS A 360 0.13 -6.21 12.99
N ASN A 361 1.11 -5.93 13.85
CA ASN A 361 1.19 -6.48 15.19
C ASN A 361 0.36 -5.63 16.17
N ILE A 362 -0.79 -6.15 16.58
CA ILE A 362 -1.68 -5.52 17.57
C ILE A 362 -1.59 -6.33 18.86
N ASP A 363 -1.05 -5.73 19.93
CA ASP A 363 -0.91 -6.34 21.25
C ASP A 363 -0.23 -7.73 21.25
N GLY A 364 0.76 -7.92 20.37
CA GLY A 364 1.51 -9.17 20.23
C GLY A 364 0.87 -10.19 19.28
N ALA A 365 -0.26 -9.86 18.66
CA ALA A 365 -0.91 -10.67 17.64
C ALA A 365 -0.65 -10.10 16.24
N TYR A 366 -0.11 -10.93 15.35
CA TYR A 366 0.13 -10.56 13.96
C TYR A 366 -1.11 -10.81 13.11
N GLN A 367 -1.73 -9.75 12.60
CA GLN A 367 -2.97 -9.82 11.84
C GLN A 367 -2.73 -9.42 10.38
N LEU A 368 -3.25 -10.22 9.45
CA LEU A 368 -3.27 -9.91 8.02
C LEU A 368 -4.53 -9.10 7.68
N PHE A 369 -4.35 -7.87 7.22
CA PHE A 369 -5.45 -6.98 6.82
C PHE A 369 -5.85 -7.20 5.36
N GLY A 370 -4.89 -7.57 4.52
CA GLY A 370 -5.17 -7.90 3.14
C GLY A 370 -3.96 -7.83 2.24
N SER A 371 -4.23 -7.75 0.94
CA SER A 371 -3.24 -7.60 -0.13
C SER A 371 -3.50 -6.33 -0.95
N ALA A 372 -2.46 -5.54 -1.13
CA ALA A 372 -2.43 -4.41 -2.05
C ALA A 372 -1.87 -4.85 -3.41
N SER A 373 -2.54 -4.44 -4.50
CA SER A 373 -2.09 -4.69 -5.88
C SER A 373 -1.43 -3.45 -6.48
N PHE A 374 -0.37 -3.68 -7.24
CA PHE A 374 0.38 -2.64 -7.96
C PHE A 374 0.46 -2.89 -9.47
N GLY A 375 -0.49 -3.66 -10.02
CA GLY A 375 -0.58 -3.95 -11.45
C GLY A 375 0.52 -4.87 -12.00
N GLY A 376 1.28 -5.54 -11.12
CA GLY A 376 2.34 -6.47 -11.47
C GLY A 376 2.79 -7.31 -10.28
N SER A 377 3.68 -8.28 -10.53
CA SER A 377 4.23 -9.16 -9.48
C SER A 377 5.07 -8.36 -8.49
N VAL A 378 4.71 -8.41 -7.20
CA VAL A 378 5.43 -7.75 -6.12
C VAL A 378 6.58 -8.66 -5.66
N ASN A 379 7.80 -8.37 -6.10
CA ASN A 379 8.96 -9.26 -5.91
C ASN A 379 9.90 -8.82 -4.78
N TYR A 380 9.77 -7.58 -4.31
CA TYR A 380 10.52 -7.05 -3.19
C TYR A 380 9.78 -5.86 -2.59
N VAL A 381 9.91 -5.69 -1.28
CA VAL A 381 9.41 -4.54 -0.54
C VAL A 381 10.45 -4.10 0.46
N MET A 382 10.57 -2.80 0.65
CA MET A 382 11.42 -2.18 1.66
C MET A 382 10.72 -0.94 2.19
N SER A 383 10.69 -0.77 3.51
CA SER A 383 10.12 0.37 4.19
C SER A 383 11.16 1.07 5.07
N GLN A 384 11.16 2.40 5.06
CA GLN A 384 11.97 3.22 5.96
C GLN A 384 11.19 4.46 6.36
N GLY A 385 10.95 4.62 7.67
CA GLY A 385 10.06 5.67 8.17
C GLY A 385 8.65 5.51 7.59
N ASN A 386 8.11 6.60 7.04
CA ASN A 386 6.79 6.61 6.40
C ASN A 386 6.83 6.32 4.88
N LEU A 387 7.96 5.89 4.34
CA LEU A 387 8.08 5.53 2.92
C LEU A 387 8.27 4.03 2.75
N MET A 388 7.66 3.51 1.69
CA MET A 388 7.78 2.14 1.24
C MET A 388 8.07 2.11 -0.26
N PHE A 389 8.94 1.18 -0.65
CA PHE A 389 9.41 0.97 -2.00
C PHE A 389 9.03 -0.44 -2.43
N VAL A 390 8.18 -0.55 -3.44
CA VAL A 390 7.62 -1.83 -3.91
C VAL A 390 8.16 -2.12 -5.30
N ALA A 391 8.93 -3.20 -5.44
CA ALA A 391 9.47 -3.63 -6.73
C ALA A 391 8.47 -4.53 -7.46
N THR A 392 8.00 -4.07 -8.62
CA THR A 392 6.86 -4.65 -9.37
C THR A 392 7.29 -5.34 -10.67
N GLY A 393 8.38 -6.10 -10.63
CA GLY A 393 8.93 -6.79 -11.81
C GLY A 393 9.31 -5.81 -12.92
N THR A 394 8.79 -6.02 -14.14
CA THR A 394 9.05 -5.15 -15.31
C THR A 394 8.31 -3.81 -15.25
N SER A 395 7.34 -3.66 -14.33
CA SER A 395 6.60 -2.41 -14.11
C SER A 395 7.40 -1.42 -13.24
N GLY A 396 8.64 -1.77 -12.89
CA GLY A 396 9.58 -0.92 -12.17
C GLY A 396 9.26 -0.81 -10.68
N LEU A 397 9.40 0.40 -10.13
CA LEU A 397 9.26 0.67 -8.71
C LEU A 397 8.02 1.51 -8.41
N LYS A 398 7.35 1.23 -7.30
CA LYS A 398 6.34 2.11 -6.72
C LYS A 398 6.89 2.73 -5.44
N ILE A 399 6.72 4.04 -5.30
CA ILE A 399 7.03 4.79 -4.08
C ILE A 399 5.70 5.09 -3.39
N VAL A 400 5.55 4.54 -2.20
CA VAL A 400 4.32 4.57 -1.41
C VAL A 400 4.59 5.26 -0.09
N GLU A 401 3.73 6.20 0.30
CA GLU A 401 3.70 6.76 1.64
C GLU A 401 2.78 5.91 2.53
N ILE A 402 3.31 5.46 3.66
CA ILE A 402 2.53 4.91 4.77
C ILE A 402 2.06 6.10 5.59
N LEU A 403 0.80 6.48 5.43
CA LEU A 403 0.20 7.57 6.19
C LEU A 403 -0.60 6.99 7.34
N GLU A 404 -0.05 7.16 8.53
CA GLU A 404 -0.75 6.83 9.77
C GLU A 404 -1.99 7.72 9.93
N TYR A 405 -3.05 7.07 10.36
CA TYR A 405 -4.29 7.66 10.82
C TYR A 405 -4.18 7.82 12.33
N ASP A 406 -3.83 9.03 12.73
CA ASP A 406 -3.87 9.53 14.10
C ASP A 406 -4.71 10.82 14.06
N PRO A 407 -6.04 10.72 13.98
CA PRO A 407 -6.88 11.89 13.83
C PRO A 407 -6.82 12.70 15.13
N ASP A 408 -6.54 13.99 15.01
CA ASP A 408 -6.61 14.90 16.14
C ASP A 408 -8.03 14.90 16.72
N ASN A 409 -8.16 15.17 18.02
CA ASN A 409 -9.47 15.49 18.60
C ASN A 409 -10.14 16.60 17.79
N GLY A 410 -11.40 16.39 17.40
CA GLY A 410 -12.12 17.34 16.58
C GLY A 410 -12.44 18.61 17.37
N ASP A 411 -12.04 19.78 16.86
CA ASP A 411 -12.48 21.08 17.40
C ASP A 411 -13.89 21.40 16.90
N TYR A 412 -14.86 20.60 17.34
CA TYR A 412 -16.27 20.75 16.99
C TYR A 412 -17.09 21.28 18.15
N ILE A 413 -18.18 21.97 17.82
CA ILE A 413 -19.24 22.28 18.78
C ILE A 413 -20.08 21.01 18.97
N THR A 414 -20.22 20.57 20.22
CA THR A 414 -21.09 19.45 20.58
C THR A 414 -22.38 19.96 21.23
N ILE A 415 -23.50 19.31 20.93
CA ILE A 415 -24.82 19.67 21.47
C ILE A 415 -24.96 19.16 22.91
N GLY A 416 -24.34 18.04 23.21
CA GLY A 416 -24.28 17.40 24.51
C GLY A 416 -23.41 16.15 24.45
N ASP A 417 -23.46 15.33 25.49
CA ASP A 417 -22.67 14.11 25.59
C ASP A 417 -23.34 12.93 24.84
N TRP A 418 -22.58 11.86 24.63
CA TRP A 418 -23.00 10.59 24.04
C TRP A 418 -22.58 9.40 24.91
N ASP A 419 -23.05 8.19 24.59
CA ASP A 419 -22.60 6.95 25.23
C ASP A 419 -21.30 6.40 24.60
N GLU A 420 -20.77 5.28 25.10
CA GLU A 420 -19.50 4.69 24.62
C GLU A 420 -19.49 4.31 23.12
N TYR A 421 -20.67 4.21 22.50
CA TYR A 421 -20.84 3.87 21.09
C TYR A 421 -21.10 5.11 20.21
N GLY A 422 -21.13 6.30 20.80
CA GLY A 422 -21.36 7.56 20.10
C GLY A 422 -22.84 7.90 19.87
N ARG A 423 -23.76 7.19 20.55
CA ARG A 423 -25.20 7.52 20.48
C ARG A 423 -25.48 8.76 21.33
N PRO A 424 -26.08 9.82 20.77
CA PRO A 424 -26.39 11.04 21.51
C PRO A 424 -27.30 10.84 22.72
N ASN A 425 -26.99 11.49 23.85
CA ASN A 425 -27.90 11.60 24.99
C ASN A 425 -28.95 12.73 24.82
N TYR A 426 -28.86 13.46 23.71
CA TYR A 426 -29.69 14.63 23.38
C TYR A 426 -30.66 14.37 22.21
N LEU A 427 -30.98 13.11 21.93
CA LEU A 427 -32.04 12.76 20.98
C LEU A 427 -33.38 13.34 21.47
N CYS A 428 -34.16 13.95 20.58
CA CYS A 428 -35.48 14.44 20.93
C CYS A 428 -36.54 13.32 20.82
N GLU A 429 -37.45 13.24 21.79
CA GLU A 429 -38.54 12.27 21.78
C GLU A 429 -39.57 12.62 20.70
N THR A 430 -39.80 11.75 19.72
CA THR A 430 -41.05 11.74 18.95
C THR A 430 -41.44 10.34 18.47
N GLU A 431 -42.71 9.97 18.66
CA GLU A 431 -43.36 8.75 18.17
C GLU A 431 -43.71 8.80 16.66
N SER A 432 -43.04 9.65 15.87
CA SER A 432 -43.40 9.83 14.46
C SER A 432 -42.59 8.89 13.57
N ALA A 433 -43.23 7.81 13.13
CA ALA A 433 -42.67 6.93 12.12
C ALA A 433 -42.36 7.70 10.83
N ILE A 434 -41.26 7.34 10.17
CA ILE A 434 -40.94 7.81 8.82
C ILE A 434 -42.06 7.35 7.88
N ASP A 435 -42.50 8.26 7.00
CA ASP A 435 -43.55 7.93 6.04
C ASP A 435 -43.10 6.77 5.12
N ALA A 436 -43.95 5.75 5.01
CA ALA A 436 -43.59 4.50 4.35
C ALA A 436 -43.43 4.67 2.83
N ASP A 437 -44.12 5.63 2.20
CA ASP A 437 -43.95 5.92 0.78
C ASP A 437 -42.63 6.65 0.55
N LEU A 438 -42.32 7.66 1.37
CA LEU A 438 -41.03 8.34 1.34
C LEU A 438 -39.87 7.35 1.52
N GLU A 439 -39.92 6.48 2.53
CA GLU A 439 -38.89 5.47 2.75
C GLU A 439 -38.73 4.53 1.54
N ALA A 440 -39.85 4.08 0.95
CA ALA A 440 -39.79 3.22 -0.23
C ALA A 440 -39.13 3.91 -1.43
N ARG A 441 -39.41 5.20 -1.65
CA ARG A 441 -38.81 5.98 -2.74
C ARG A 441 -37.32 6.24 -2.52
N ILE A 442 -36.90 6.51 -1.28
CA ILE A 442 -35.47 6.63 -0.92
C ILE A 442 -34.77 5.29 -1.18
N ASN A 443 -35.29 4.18 -0.66
CA ASN A 443 -34.70 2.87 -0.85
C ASN A 443 -34.61 2.48 -2.33
N ALA A 444 -35.58 2.88 -3.16
CA ALA A 444 -35.54 2.63 -4.60
C ALA A 444 -34.42 3.38 -5.33
N GLN A 445 -33.84 4.42 -4.72
CA GLN A 445 -32.74 5.20 -5.29
C GLN A 445 -31.39 4.84 -4.70
N PHE A 446 -31.27 4.67 -3.38
CA PHE A 446 -29.98 4.53 -2.70
C PHE A 446 -29.65 3.09 -2.32
N MET A 447 -30.64 2.23 -2.05
CA MET A 447 -30.39 0.83 -1.65
C MET A 447 -30.19 -0.09 -2.86
N LYS A 448 -29.48 0.40 -3.87
CA LYS A 448 -29.13 -0.33 -5.08
C LYS A 448 -27.62 -0.37 -5.16
N ASP A 449 -27.10 -1.58 -5.27
CA ASP A 449 -25.70 -1.91 -5.53
C ASP A 449 -25.31 -1.50 -6.97
N ASP A 450 -25.41 -0.20 -7.28
CA ASP A 450 -25.11 0.44 -8.56
C ASP A 450 -24.67 1.92 -8.44
N ASP A 451 -23.74 2.34 -9.31
CA ASP A 451 -23.24 3.73 -9.34
C ASP A 451 -24.37 4.73 -9.62
N LEU A 452 -24.77 5.48 -8.58
CA LEU A 452 -25.85 6.45 -8.61
C LEU A 452 -25.55 7.60 -9.56
N THR A 453 -24.28 7.88 -9.79
CA THR A 453 -23.80 9.01 -10.59
C THR A 453 -24.03 8.79 -12.08
N LEU A 454 -24.09 7.52 -12.51
CA LEU A 454 -24.47 7.13 -13.86
C LEU A 454 -25.98 7.12 -14.04
N ARG A 455 -26.73 6.70 -13.02
CA ARG A 455 -28.18 6.53 -13.08
C ARG A 455 -28.95 7.84 -12.90
N GLN A 456 -28.43 8.74 -12.05
CA GLN A 456 -29.01 10.03 -11.70
C GLN A 456 -28.02 11.18 -11.92
N SER A 457 -27.39 11.22 -13.10
CA SER A 457 -26.35 12.21 -13.43
C SER A 457 -26.74 13.67 -13.19
N ALA A 458 -28.04 14.00 -13.35
CA ALA A 458 -28.58 15.34 -13.07
C ALA A 458 -28.37 15.80 -11.62
N TRP A 459 -28.25 14.89 -10.65
CA TRP A 459 -28.04 15.21 -9.24
C TRP A 459 -26.61 15.69 -8.94
N PHE A 460 -25.71 15.50 -9.90
CA PHE A 460 -24.28 15.83 -9.81
C PHE A 460 -23.87 16.97 -10.74
N GLU A 461 -24.84 17.63 -11.37
CA GLU A 461 -24.61 18.85 -12.14
C GLU A 461 -24.33 20.03 -11.20
N GLU A 462 -23.54 21.01 -11.66
CA GLU A 462 -23.20 22.20 -10.87
C GLU A 462 -24.43 22.99 -10.39
N SER A 463 -25.54 22.90 -11.11
CA SER A 463 -26.82 23.52 -10.78
C SER A 463 -27.56 22.84 -9.62
N ALA A 464 -27.24 21.59 -9.29
CA ALA A 464 -27.84 20.88 -8.17
C ALA A 464 -27.39 21.52 -6.86
N LEU A 465 -28.35 21.88 -6.00
CA LEU A 465 -28.06 22.42 -4.68
C LEU A 465 -27.63 21.31 -3.73
N THR A 466 -26.60 21.57 -2.94
CA THR A 466 -26.10 20.67 -1.88
C THR A 466 -26.23 21.28 -0.48
N GLU A 467 -26.79 22.50 -0.39
CA GLU A 467 -26.86 23.33 0.80
C GLU A 467 -28.21 24.07 0.86
N ILE A 468 -28.59 24.56 2.04
CA ILE A 468 -29.89 25.21 2.27
C ILE A 468 -29.69 26.70 2.56
N LEU A 469 -30.41 27.56 1.83
CA LEU A 469 -30.51 28.99 2.13
C LEU A 469 -31.87 29.27 2.78
N PHE A 470 -31.87 29.69 4.05
CA PHE A 470 -33.11 29.97 4.77
C PHE A 470 -33.77 31.27 4.31
N LYS A 471 -35.06 31.21 4.00
CA LYS A 471 -35.90 32.37 3.61
C LYS A 471 -36.59 33.03 4.80
N GLU A 472 -36.86 32.25 5.84
CA GLU A 472 -37.52 32.67 7.07
C GLU A 472 -36.82 31.96 8.25
N ASP A 473 -36.99 32.49 9.46
CA ASP A 473 -36.51 31.83 10.68
C ASP A 473 -37.21 30.46 10.85
N THR A 474 -36.47 29.45 11.28
CA THR A 474 -36.98 28.08 11.49
C THR A 474 -36.16 27.33 12.53
N ASP A 475 -36.77 26.28 13.09
CA ASP A 475 -36.07 25.17 13.74
C ASP A 475 -36.01 24.00 12.75
N ILE A 476 -35.02 23.12 12.88
CA ILE A 476 -34.87 21.93 12.05
C ILE A 476 -34.79 20.67 12.92
N GLU A 477 -35.32 19.56 12.40
CA GLU A 477 -35.03 18.24 12.94
C GLU A 477 -34.19 17.47 11.92
N ILE A 478 -33.13 16.81 12.38
CA ILE A 478 -32.35 15.90 11.55
C ILE A 478 -32.56 14.49 12.08
N THR A 479 -33.13 13.64 11.23
CA THR A 479 -33.47 12.24 11.53
C THR A 479 -32.55 11.32 10.74
N VAL A 480 -31.93 10.35 11.39
CA VAL A 480 -31.15 9.32 10.69
C VAL A 480 -32.07 8.27 10.09
N LEU A 481 -31.90 7.96 8.82
CA LEU A 481 -32.68 6.93 8.12
C LEU A 481 -31.90 5.62 8.04
N SER A 482 -30.70 5.69 7.46
CA SER A 482 -29.90 4.51 7.15
C SER A 482 -28.44 4.89 6.94
N GLU A 483 -27.61 3.88 7.11
CA GLU A 483 -26.18 3.87 6.89
C GLU A 483 -25.84 2.38 6.66
N THR A 484 -25.01 2.11 5.66
CA THR A 484 -24.72 0.78 5.07
C THR A 484 -23.24 0.47 5.02
N THR A 485 -22.40 1.41 5.44
CA THR A 485 -20.95 1.31 5.56
C THR A 485 -20.54 0.58 6.85
N HIS A 486 -19.25 0.30 6.96
CA HIS A 486 -18.61 -0.20 8.19
C HIS A 486 -17.80 0.90 8.88
N HIS A 487 -17.94 2.15 8.44
CA HIS A 487 -17.17 3.27 8.94
C HIS A 487 -17.93 4.08 10.00
N LYS A 488 -17.27 4.33 11.14
CA LYS A 488 -17.82 5.13 12.24
C LYS A 488 -17.72 6.62 11.91
N ASN A 489 -18.61 7.08 11.05
CA ASN A 489 -18.63 8.44 10.53
C ASN A 489 -19.22 9.42 11.56
N THR A 490 -18.64 10.61 11.68
CA THR A 490 -19.26 11.71 12.44
C THR A 490 -20.01 12.62 11.49
N PHE A 491 -21.27 12.91 11.78
CA PHE A 491 -22.11 13.78 10.96
C PHE A 491 -22.46 15.08 11.69
N GLY A 492 -22.43 16.19 10.97
CA GLY A 492 -22.77 17.50 11.50
C GLY A 492 -23.11 18.56 10.45
N PHE A 493 -23.24 19.79 10.92
CA PHE A 493 -23.54 20.95 10.08
C PHE A 493 -22.67 22.15 10.41
N TYR A 494 -22.67 23.15 9.52
CA TYR A 494 -22.13 24.48 9.76
C TYR A 494 -23.04 25.52 9.11
N THR A 495 -23.00 26.73 9.63
CA THR A 495 -23.68 27.88 9.02
C THR A 495 -22.67 28.93 8.59
N TYR A 496 -23.01 29.69 7.54
CA TYR A 496 -22.26 30.88 7.16
C TYR A 496 -23.17 31.93 6.51
N ASP A 497 -22.69 33.17 6.48
CA ASP A 497 -23.35 34.27 5.80
C ASP A 497 -23.01 34.23 4.29
N PRO A 498 -24.00 34.13 3.39
CA PRO A 498 -23.76 34.14 1.94
C PRO A 498 -23.01 35.38 1.42
N GLU A 499 -23.03 36.50 2.16
CA GLU A 499 -22.25 37.70 1.83
C GLU A 499 -20.77 37.57 2.24
N ASN A 500 -20.43 36.60 3.09
CA ASN A 500 -19.09 36.34 3.64
C ASN A 500 -18.73 34.85 3.51
N ILE A 501 -18.59 34.38 2.26
CA ILE A 501 -18.35 32.97 1.93
C ILE A 501 -16.99 32.48 2.50
N PRO A 502 -16.97 31.38 3.27
CA PRO A 502 -15.73 30.74 3.75
C PRO A 502 -14.81 30.33 2.61
N THR A 503 -13.51 30.59 2.75
CA THR A 503 -12.51 30.24 1.73
C THR A 503 -11.80 28.93 2.01
N SER A 504 -11.91 28.42 3.23
CA SER A 504 -11.38 27.14 3.69
C SER A 504 -12.20 26.60 4.86
N SER A 505 -12.07 25.31 5.17
CA SER A 505 -12.71 24.69 6.34
C SER A 505 -12.32 25.38 7.65
N ASN A 506 -11.09 25.89 7.75
CA ASN A 506 -10.60 26.62 8.93
C ASN A 506 -11.33 27.96 9.18
N ASP A 507 -12.01 28.49 8.17
CA ASP A 507 -12.82 29.70 8.30
C ASP A 507 -14.19 29.42 8.93
N LEU A 508 -14.64 28.16 8.93
CA LEU A 508 -15.87 27.75 9.60
C LEU A 508 -15.67 27.87 11.12
N LYS A 509 -16.63 28.52 11.78
CA LYS A 509 -16.60 28.74 13.25
C LYS A 509 -17.64 27.92 14.00
N ASP A 510 -18.65 27.44 13.29
CA ASP A 510 -19.84 26.83 13.89
C ASP A 510 -20.03 25.37 13.42
N MET A 511 -18.93 24.63 13.21
CA MET A 511 -19.02 23.20 12.88
C MET A 511 -19.58 22.45 14.08
N THR A 512 -20.85 22.07 13.99
CA THR A 512 -21.63 21.47 15.07
C THR A 512 -21.91 20.01 14.76
N VAL A 513 -21.48 19.12 15.66
CA VAL A 513 -21.73 17.68 15.57
C VAL A 513 -23.18 17.39 15.93
N VAL A 514 -23.87 16.68 15.05
CA VAL A 514 -25.24 16.21 15.25
C VAL A 514 -25.20 14.77 15.75
N PHE A 515 -24.52 13.90 15.02
CA PHE A 515 -24.31 12.50 15.36
C PHE A 515 -22.81 12.23 15.52
N PRO A 516 -22.32 12.02 16.76
CA PRO A 516 -20.93 11.68 17.03
C PRO A 516 -20.50 10.42 16.27
N ASN A 517 -21.35 9.39 16.31
CA ASN A 517 -21.26 8.22 15.47
C ASN A 517 -22.57 8.04 14.70
N ALA A 518 -22.49 8.06 13.37
CA ALA A 518 -23.63 7.92 12.46
C ALA A 518 -24.05 6.46 12.22
N THR A 519 -23.35 5.47 12.80
CA THR A 519 -23.65 4.05 12.61
C THR A 519 -25.09 3.71 13.02
N VAL A 520 -25.85 3.09 12.11
CA VAL A 520 -27.25 2.71 12.34
C VAL A 520 -27.38 1.20 12.60
N THR A 521 -27.98 0.82 13.73
CA THR A 521 -28.24 -0.59 14.04
C THR A 521 -29.70 -0.84 14.46
N THR A 522 -30.06 -2.12 14.57
CA THR A 522 -31.35 -2.54 15.15
C THR A 522 -31.31 -2.70 16.67
N SER A 523 -30.13 -2.57 17.28
CA SER A 523 -29.91 -2.61 18.72
C SER A 523 -29.78 -1.21 19.29
N GLY A 524 -30.43 -0.93 20.43
CA GLY A 524 -30.40 0.40 21.05
C GLY A 524 -29.04 0.86 21.60
N SER A 525 -27.94 0.16 21.30
CA SER A 525 -26.57 0.58 21.63
C SER A 525 -25.99 1.59 20.65
N HIS A 526 -26.54 1.73 19.44
CA HIS A 526 -26.15 2.75 18.46
C HIS A 526 -27.37 3.57 18.04
N LEU A 527 -27.22 4.47 17.06
CA LEU A 527 -28.38 5.09 16.44
C LEU A 527 -29.31 4.01 15.87
N MET A 528 -30.61 4.23 16.03
CA MET A 528 -31.64 3.45 15.36
C MET A 528 -32.27 4.30 14.28
N LYS A 529 -32.72 3.67 13.18
CA LYS A 529 -33.54 4.36 12.17
C LYS A 529 -34.68 5.13 12.85
N GLY A 530 -34.76 6.43 12.58
CA GLY A 530 -35.73 7.35 13.17
C GLY A 530 -35.22 8.12 14.39
N ASP A 531 -34.05 7.78 14.94
CA ASP A 531 -33.39 8.62 15.96
C ASP A 531 -33.13 10.01 15.36
N LYS A 532 -33.39 11.04 16.16
CA LYS A 532 -33.38 12.42 15.67
C LYS A 532 -32.86 13.42 16.68
N VAL A 533 -32.29 14.50 16.16
CA VAL A 533 -31.79 15.64 16.92
C VAL A 533 -32.58 16.88 16.49
N CYS A 534 -33.09 17.62 17.46
CA CYS A 534 -33.86 18.83 17.26
C CYS A 534 -32.96 20.05 17.50
N LEU A 535 -32.89 20.93 16.50
CA LEU A 535 -31.99 22.09 16.47
C LEU A 535 -32.81 23.35 16.26
N SER A 536 -32.55 24.38 17.06
CA SER A 536 -33.33 25.62 17.05
C SER A 536 -32.53 26.83 16.56
N ASP A 537 -33.25 27.90 16.22
CA ASP A 537 -32.71 29.25 15.99
C ASP A 537 -31.94 29.45 14.66
N PHE A 538 -32.36 28.77 13.58
CA PHE A 538 -31.85 29.07 12.24
C PHE A 538 -32.49 30.35 11.70
N LYS A 539 -31.66 31.30 11.24
CA LYS A 539 -32.08 32.63 10.84
C LYS A 539 -32.30 32.78 9.35
N ALA A 540 -33.29 33.57 8.97
CA ALA A 540 -33.48 33.99 7.59
C ALA A 540 -32.20 34.64 7.03
N GLY A 541 -31.79 34.24 5.84
CA GLY A 541 -30.62 34.74 5.14
C GLY A 541 -29.31 33.99 5.42
N SER A 542 -29.26 33.05 6.37
CA SER A 542 -28.07 32.21 6.56
C SER A 542 -28.06 31.01 5.60
N GLN A 543 -26.85 30.57 5.23
CA GLN A 543 -26.63 29.31 4.55
C GLN A 543 -26.36 28.21 5.60
N LEU A 544 -26.95 27.04 5.39
CA LEU A 544 -26.67 25.80 6.10
C LEU A 544 -25.99 24.80 5.17
N GLY A 545 -24.77 24.42 5.52
CA GLY A 545 -24.02 23.34 4.92
C GLY A 545 -23.83 22.18 5.91
N PHE A 546 -23.44 21.03 5.39
CA PHE A 546 -23.27 19.78 6.13
C PHE A 546 -21.85 19.28 6.00
N PHE A 547 -21.43 18.48 6.96
CA PHE A 547 -20.19 17.73 6.87
C PHE A 547 -20.36 16.29 7.37
N LEU A 548 -19.61 15.39 6.74
CA LEU A 548 -19.41 14.02 7.20
C LEU A 548 -17.91 13.80 7.37
N ALA A 549 -17.44 13.60 8.61
CA ALA A 549 -16.08 13.21 8.88
C ALA A 549 -15.98 11.68 8.77
N PHE A 550 -15.35 11.23 7.69
CA PHE A 550 -15.09 9.83 7.39
C PHE A 550 -14.20 9.22 8.48
N LYS A 551 -14.66 8.13 9.10
CA LYS A 551 -14.08 7.58 10.34
C LYS A 551 -13.89 8.67 11.41
N GLY A 552 -14.92 9.47 11.66
CA GLY A 552 -14.84 10.59 12.61
C GLY A 552 -14.84 10.17 14.08
N PHE A 553 -15.30 8.96 14.41
CA PHE A 553 -15.47 8.50 15.80
C PHE A 553 -14.47 7.39 16.17
N VAL A 554 -13.60 7.66 17.14
CA VAL A 554 -12.52 6.75 17.57
C VAL A 554 -12.47 6.71 19.09
N ASP A 555 -12.39 5.51 19.66
CA ASP A 555 -12.24 5.28 21.11
C ASP A 555 -13.23 6.05 22.00
N GLY A 556 -14.46 6.22 21.51
CA GLY A 556 -15.53 6.92 22.24
C GLY A 556 -15.53 8.45 22.05
N GLU A 557 -14.62 8.99 21.24
CA GLU A 557 -14.44 10.42 21.03
C GLU A 557 -14.66 10.83 19.56
N VAL A 558 -15.06 12.07 19.36
CA VAL A 558 -15.12 12.68 18.03
C VAL A 558 -13.75 13.27 17.67
N THR A 559 -13.26 12.89 16.50
CA THR A 559 -11.96 13.27 15.94
C THR A 559 -12.15 14.00 14.61
N THR A 560 -11.08 14.56 14.04
CA THR A 560 -11.13 15.13 12.68
C THR A 560 -11.48 14.12 11.59
N GLY A 561 -11.45 12.82 11.93
CA GLY A 561 -11.55 11.71 11.00
C GLY A 561 -10.39 11.68 10.00
N TYR A 562 -10.47 10.74 9.05
CA TYR A 562 -9.47 10.59 8.01
C TYR A 562 -9.61 11.70 6.96
N ARG A 563 -10.86 12.09 6.69
CA ARG A 563 -11.21 13.17 5.77
C ARG A 563 -12.61 13.69 6.08
N THR A 564 -12.81 14.99 5.94
CA THR A 564 -14.15 15.59 6.09
C THR A 564 -14.74 15.91 4.71
N HIS A 565 -15.94 15.40 4.44
CA HIS A 565 -16.72 15.61 3.23
C HIS A 565 -17.69 16.76 3.49
N TYR A 566 -17.46 17.90 2.85
CA TYR A 566 -18.32 19.09 3.01
C TYR A 566 -19.37 19.14 1.91
N SER A 567 -20.58 19.58 2.22
CA SER A 567 -21.59 19.82 1.18
C SER A 567 -21.28 21.05 0.31
N SER A 568 -20.58 22.06 0.85
CA SER A 568 -19.98 23.14 0.07
C SER A 568 -18.84 22.59 -0.80
N ARG A 569 -19.09 22.37 -2.11
CA ARG A 569 -18.12 21.74 -3.04
C ARG A 569 -16.73 22.40 -2.99
N TRP A 570 -16.64 23.73 -2.81
CA TRP A 570 -15.35 24.44 -2.84
C TRP A 570 -14.48 24.21 -1.59
N LEU A 571 -15.06 23.74 -0.48
CA LEU A 571 -14.30 23.38 0.72
C LEU A 571 -13.57 22.04 0.58
N ASN A 572 -14.04 21.16 -0.32
CA ASN A 572 -13.40 19.90 -0.68
C ASN A 572 -12.19 20.13 -1.61
N LYS A 573 -11.13 20.78 -1.11
CA LYS A 573 -9.91 21.10 -1.86
C LYS A 573 -9.10 19.83 -2.19
N ASN A 574 -8.30 19.91 -3.25
CA ASN A 574 -7.39 18.85 -3.71
C ASN A 574 -8.07 17.51 -4.05
N ARG A 575 -9.31 17.56 -4.54
CA ARG A 575 -10.05 16.38 -5.01
C ARG A 575 -10.37 16.48 -6.49
N THR A 576 -10.32 15.33 -7.18
CA THR A 576 -10.76 15.19 -8.56
C THR A 576 -12.26 15.44 -8.69
N ILE A 577 -13.05 14.89 -7.76
CA ILE A 577 -14.49 15.12 -7.66
C ILE A 577 -14.81 15.71 -6.29
N LYS A 578 -15.48 16.87 -6.32
CA LYS A 578 -15.73 17.70 -5.13
C LYS A 578 -17.09 17.49 -4.47
N GLN A 579 -18.06 16.93 -5.20
CA GLN A 579 -19.38 16.66 -4.64
C GLN A 579 -19.40 15.24 -4.06
N GLN A 580 -19.70 15.16 -2.77
CA GLN A 580 -19.74 13.92 -1.97
C GLN A 580 -21.11 13.71 -1.33
N ASN A 581 -22.09 14.55 -1.69
CA ASN A 581 -23.45 14.45 -1.20
C ASN A 581 -24.46 14.80 -2.29
N VAL A 582 -25.71 14.39 -2.07
CA VAL A 582 -26.88 14.88 -2.80
C VAL A 582 -27.90 15.41 -1.79
N LEU A 583 -28.69 16.41 -2.23
CA LEU A 583 -29.76 17.00 -1.43
C LEU A 583 -31.02 17.10 -2.27
N LEU A 584 -32.02 16.31 -1.93
CA LEU A 584 -33.27 16.16 -2.69
C LEU A 584 -34.47 16.64 -1.88
N ALA A 585 -35.49 17.13 -2.56
CA ALA A 585 -36.73 17.57 -1.94
C ALA A 585 -37.84 16.53 -2.09
N ASP A 586 -38.58 16.34 -1.00
CA ASP A 586 -39.91 15.77 -0.99
C ASP A 586 -40.93 16.77 -0.42
N PRO A 587 -41.53 17.62 -1.28
CA PRO A 587 -42.42 18.68 -0.83
C PRO A 587 -43.72 18.17 -0.18
N GLU A 588 -44.12 16.93 -0.47
CA GLU A 588 -45.34 16.34 0.08
C GLU A 588 -45.22 16.07 1.58
N ASN A 589 -44.07 15.54 2.01
CA ASN A 589 -43.74 15.34 3.42
C ASN A 589 -43.02 16.55 4.04
N GLN A 590 -42.74 17.61 3.27
CA GLN A 590 -41.96 18.78 3.70
C GLN A 590 -40.59 18.38 4.26
N THR A 591 -39.91 17.49 3.55
CA THR A 591 -38.63 16.88 3.95
C THR A 591 -37.57 17.09 2.89
N LEU A 592 -36.35 17.45 3.30
CA LEU A 592 -35.16 17.29 2.46
C LEU A 592 -34.44 15.99 2.80
N ILE A 593 -33.97 15.29 1.78
CA ILE A 593 -33.20 14.05 1.88
C ILE A 593 -31.74 14.38 1.57
N LEU A 594 -30.88 14.23 2.57
CA LEU A 594 -29.44 14.38 2.44
C LEU A 594 -28.81 13.00 2.44
N ALA A 595 -28.04 12.68 1.40
CA ALA A 595 -27.34 11.41 1.29
C ALA A 595 -25.86 11.67 0.98
N TYR A 596 -24.97 10.92 1.62
CA TYR A 596 -23.52 11.05 1.50
C TYR A 596 -22.90 9.78 0.94
N GLU A 597 -21.81 10.01 0.22
CA GLU A 597 -20.76 9.03 -0.04
C GLU A 597 -19.59 9.37 0.91
N ASP A 598 -19.17 8.40 1.71
CA ASP A 598 -18.14 8.57 2.73
C ASP A 598 -16.72 8.37 2.17
N ILE A 599 -16.57 7.53 1.15
CA ILE A 599 -15.31 7.34 0.42
C ILE A 599 -15.18 8.45 -0.64
N GLN A 600 -13.95 8.93 -0.84
CA GLN A 600 -13.75 9.99 -1.81
C GLN A 600 -14.01 9.49 -3.23
N ARG A 601 -15.03 10.04 -3.88
CA ARG A 601 -15.21 9.87 -5.34
C ARG A 601 -13.99 10.25 -6.19
N PRO A 602 -13.69 9.50 -7.27
CA PRO A 602 -14.48 8.42 -7.89
C PRO A 602 -14.13 7.01 -7.39
N TYR A 603 -13.60 6.88 -6.18
CA TYR A 603 -13.35 5.57 -5.60
C TYR A 603 -14.66 4.94 -5.12
N ASP A 604 -14.65 3.62 -5.03
CA ASP A 604 -15.77 2.73 -4.65
C ASP A 604 -17.04 2.76 -5.53
N ASP A 605 -18.14 2.18 -4.99
CA ASP A 605 -19.43 1.91 -5.62
C ASP A 605 -20.26 3.16 -5.96
N GLN A 606 -20.07 4.27 -5.23
CA GLN A 606 -20.70 5.57 -5.51
C GLN A 606 -22.24 5.52 -5.48
N ASP A 607 -22.82 4.78 -4.54
CA ASP A 607 -24.26 4.61 -4.38
C ASP A 607 -24.89 5.63 -3.40
N PHE A 608 -24.06 6.31 -2.60
CA PHE A 608 -24.42 7.35 -1.63
C PHE A 608 -25.35 6.85 -0.52
N ASP A 609 -25.20 5.61 -0.06
CA ASP A 609 -26.00 5.07 1.05
C ASP A 609 -25.28 5.07 2.42
N ASP A 610 -24.01 5.52 2.48
CA ASP A 610 -23.16 5.66 3.69
C ASP A 610 -23.64 6.64 4.76
N GLY A 611 -24.74 7.33 4.51
CA GLY A 611 -25.33 8.25 5.46
C GLY A 611 -26.53 8.98 4.87
N ILE A 612 -27.73 8.48 5.16
CA ILE A 612 -28.99 9.09 4.72
C ILE A 612 -29.70 9.74 5.89
N PHE A 613 -29.92 11.04 5.76
CA PHE A 613 -30.53 11.90 6.78
C PHE A 613 -31.75 12.62 6.21
N LEU A 614 -32.80 12.71 7.02
CA LEU A 614 -34.02 13.46 6.71
C LEU A 614 -34.01 14.77 7.49
N ILE A 615 -34.26 15.88 6.81
CA ILE A 615 -34.29 17.21 7.39
C ILE A 615 -35.71 17.76 7.28
N THR A 616 -36.35 18.02 8.42
CA THR A 616 -37.68 18.64 8.50
C THR A 616 -37.60 20.01 9.17
N PHE A 617 -38.62 20.84 8.96
CA PHE A 617 -38.60 22.25 9.35
C PHE A 617 -39.85 22.61 10.15
N SER A 618 -39.71 23.37 11.24
CA SER A 618 -40.87 23.91 11.96
C SER A 618 -41.62 24.97 11.14
N ASN A 619 -40.95 25.61 10.17
CA ASN A 619 -41.53 26.51 9.19
C ASN A 619 -41.19 26.10 7.77
N ALA A 620 -42.13 25.46 7.07
CA ALA A 620 -41.93 24.99 5.69
C ALA A 620 -41.67 26.11 4.67
N ASN A 621 -42.02 27.38 4.97
CA ASN A 621 -41.72 28.51 4.09
C ASN A 621 -40.25 28.98 4.21
N ALA A 622 -39.49 28.46 5.18
CA ALA A 622 -38.08 28.75 5.32
C ALA A 622 -37.23 28.17 4.17
N VAL A 623 -37.76 27.22 3.40
CA VAL A 623 -37.07 26.55 2.28
C VAL A 623 -37.79 26.83 0.97
N ASP A 624 -37.02 27.14 -0.08
CA ASP A 624 -37.54 27.15 -1.45
C ASP A 624 -37.48 25.75 -2.05
N TRP A 625 -38.54 24.97 -1.81
CA TRP A 625 -38.68 23.59 -2.30
C TRP A 625 -38.51 23.45 -3.82
N SER A 626 -38.79 24.50 -4.58
CA SER A 626 -38.70 24.47 -6.05
C SER A 626 -37.26 24.58 -6.57
N ALA A 627 -36.32 24.98 -5.71
CA ALA A 627 -34.91 25.11 -6.04
C ALA A 627 -34.14 23.79 -5.98
N PHE A 628 -34.68 22.79 -5.27
CA PHE A 628 -34.07 21.47 -5.13
C PHE A 628 -34.61 20.48 -6.16
N LEU A 629 -33.75 19.55 -6.56
CA LEU A 629 -34.18 18.39 -7.34
C LEU A 629 -35.12 17.53 -6.49
N LYS A 630 -36.19 17.02 -7.11
CA LYS A 630 -37.17 16.21 -6.39
C LYS A 630 -36.73 14.76 -6.32
N LEU A 631 -37.00 14.10 -5.18
CA LEU A 631 -36.92 12.65 -5.08
C LEU A 631 -37.89 12.03 -6.12
N PRO A 632 -37.42 11.16 -7.03
CA PRO A 632 -38.29 10.50 -8.00
C PRO A 632 -39.41 9.70 -7.34
N GLU A 633 -40.52 9.53 -8.06
CA GLU A 633 -41.61 8.61 -7.69
C GLU A 633 -41.19 7.14 -7.73
#